data_AF-A0A246BGT1-F1
#
_entry.id   AF-A0A246BGT1-F1
#
_cell.length_a   1.000
_cell.length_b   1.000
_cell.length_c   1.000
_cell.angle_alpha   90.00
_cell.angle_beta   90.00
_cell.angle_gamma   90.00
#
_symmetry.space_group_name_H-M   'P 1'
#
loop_
_entity.id
_entity.type
_entity.pdbx_description
1 polymer ?
#
loop_
_entity_poly.entity_id
_entity_poly.type
_entity_poly.pdbx_seq_one_letter_code
_entity_poly.pdbx_strand_id
1 'polypeptide(L)'
;MQFGRQAVKRPPFEISGIRFSSLPLSLAEEKRLAGAGADATTDDAAMDALLGILAELLNARTQGESVGADWLMENLTAGDLEGIVSYLRGEATAD
;
A
#
# COMPACT_ATOMS: atom_id res chain seq x y z
N MET A 1 -4.70 -29.65 6.10
CA MET A 1 -3.71 -28.72 5.50
C MET A 1 -4.22 -27.30 5.73
N GLN A 2 -3.80 -26.63 6.80
CA GLN A 2 -4.17 -25.23 7.00
C GLN A 2 -3.10 -24.37 6.32
N PHE A 3 -3.39 -23.89 5.11
CA PHE A 3 -2.58 -22.87 4.44
C PHE A 3 -2.81 -21.52 5.14
N GLY A 4 -2.35 -21.39 6.37
CA GLY A 4 -2.19 -20.10 7.03
C GLY A 4 -0.73 -19.73 6.92
N ARG A 5 -0.36 -18.83 5.99
CA ARG A 5 0.82 -17.99 6.22
C ARG A 5 0.58 -17.40 7.61
N GLN A 6 1.38 -17.79 8.61
CA GLN A 6 1.32 -17.11 9.90
C GLN A 6 1.47 -15.63 9.57
N ALA A 7 0.44 -14.83 9.88
CA ALA A 7 0.50 -13.41 9.67
C ALA A 7 1.63 -12.91 10.57
N VAL A 8 2.81 -12.72 9.98
CA VAL A 8 3.95 -12.14 10.67
C VAL A 8 3.48 -10.77 11.11
N LYS A 9 3.18 -10.62 12.40
CA LYS A 9 2.75 -9.34 12.97
C LYS A 9 3.95 -8.41 12.89
N ARG A 10 3.94 -7.56 11.87
CA ARG A 10 4.89 -6.47 11.69
C ARG A 10 4.51 -5.34 12.65
N PRO A 11 5.47 -4.50 13.10
CA PRO A 11 5.13 -3.30 13.84
C PRO A 11 4.32 -2.33 12.94
N PRO A 12 3.41 -1.52 13.49
CA PRO A 12 2.83 -0.39 12.76
C PRO A 12 3.92 0.53 12.21
N PHE A 13 3.63 1.22 11.11
CA PHE A 13 4.51 2.24 10.54
C PHE A 13 3.83 3.61 10.57
N GLU A 14 4.61 4.67 10.37
CA GLU A 14 4.14 6.05 10.43
C GLU A 14 4.62 6.81 9.19
N ILE A 15 3.74 7.61 8.60
CA ILE A 15 4.05 8.50 7.48
C ILE A 15 3.53 9.87 7.86
N SER A 16 4.41 10.87 7.91
CA SER A 16 4.06 12.26 8.22
C SER A 16 3.16 12.43 9.46
N GLY A 17 3.39 11.64 10.51
CA GLY A 17 2.62 11.67 11.76
C GLY A 17 1.37 10.78 11.78
N ILE A 18 0.96 10.19 10.66
CA ILE A 18 -0.18 9.27 10.58
C ILE A 18 0.30 7.83 10.78
N ARG A 19 -0.28 7.12 11.75
CA ARG A 19 0.07 5.73 12.05
C ARG A 19 -0.80 4.74 11.28
N PHE A 20 -0.16 3.78 10.62
CA PHE A 20 -0.79 2.73 9.82
C PHE A 20 -0.48 1.34 10.38
N SER A 21 -1.48 0.46 10.38
CA SER A 21 -1.30 -0.96 10.67
C SER A 21 -0.57 -1.67 9.52
N SER A 22 0.27 -2.64 9.86
CA SER A 22 1.11 -3.38 8.91
C SER A 22 0.57 -4.79 8.63
N LEU A 23 -0.76 -4.90 8.56
CA LEU A 23 -1.41 -6.15 8.18
C LEU A 23 -0.97 -6.55 6.76
N PRO A 24 -0.57 -7.82 6.54
CA PRO A 24 -0.19 -8.29 5.22
C PRO A 24 -1.27 -8.03 4.17
N LEU A 25 -0.86 -7.82 2.93
CA LEU A 25 -1.80 -7.72 1.82
C LEU A 25 -2.63 -9.00 1.70
N SER A 26 -3.94 -8.82 1.57
CA SER A 26 -4.86 -9.86 1.15
C SER A 26 -4.70 -10.13 -0.35
N LEU A 27 -5.12 -11.32 -0.80
CA LEU A 27 -5.11 -11.66 -2.22
C LEU A 27 -5.91 -10.67 -3.08
N ALA A 28 -6.97 -10.08 -2.53
CA ALA A 28 -7.78 -9.09 -3.24
C ALA A 28 -7.03 -7.77 -3.42
N GLU A 29 -6.28 -7.33 -2.40
CA GLU A 29 -5.47 -6.11 -2.47
C GLU A 29 -4.29 -6.28 -3.43
N GLU A 30 -3.62 -7.43 -3.41
CA GLU A 30 -2.54 -7.74 -4.36
C GLU A 30 -3.01 -7.68 -5.81
N LYS A 31 -4.18 -8.28 -6.10
CA LYS A 31 -4.76 -8.26 -7.43
C LYS A 31 -5.10 -6.84 -7.90
N ARG A 32 -5.59 -5.99 -6.99
CA ARG A 32 -5.87 -4.58 -7.32
C ARG A 32 -4.60 -3.82 -7.62
N LEU A 33 -3.57 -3.94 -6.77
CA LEU A 33 -2.28 -3.29 -6.98
C LEU A 33 -1.62 -3.75 -8.29
N ALA A 34 -1.64 -5.04 -8.59
CA ALA A 34 -1.05 -5.57 -9.82
C ALA A 34 -1.84 -5.18 -11.09
N GLY A 35 -3.14 -4.92 -10.95
CA GLY A 35 -4.02 -4.47 -12.04
C GLY A 35 -4.16 -2.94 -12.13
N ALA A 36 -3.48 -2.18 -11.26
CA ALA A 36 -3.55 -0.74 -11.25
C ALA A 36 -3.09 -0.17 -12.60
N GLY A 37 -3.92 0.67 -13.22
CA GLY A 37 -3.60 1.27 -14.51
C GLY A 37 -3.65 0.32 -15.72
N ALA A 38 -4.13 -0.93 -15.56
CA ALA A 38 -4.22 -1.88 -16.68
C ALA A 38 -5.10 -1.38 -17.85
N ASP A 39 -6.12 -0.57 -17.54
CA ASP A 39 -7.00 0.05 -18.53
C ASP A 39 -6.65 1.53 -18.81
N ALA A 40 -5.56 2.04 -18.26
CA ALA A 40 -5.17 3.43 -18.44
C ALA A 40 -4.61 3.67 -19.84
N THR A 41 -5.02 4.79 -20.45
CA THR A 41 -4.57 5.18 -21.80
C THR A 41 -3.36 6.12 -21.79
N THR A 42 -2.97 6.62 -20.61
CA THR A 42 -1.82 7.51 -20.40
C THR A 42 -1.08 7.10 -19.13
N ASP A 43 0.21 7.43 -19.06
CA ASP A 43 1.04 7.15 -17.89
C ASP A 43 0.52 7.88 -16.65
N ASP A 44 0.06 9.12 -16.80
CA ASP A 44 -0.56 9.90 -15.71
C ASP A 44 -1.81 9.20 -15.15
N ALA A 45 -2.69 8.69 -16.03
CA ALA A 45 -3.88 7.96 -15.60
C ALA A 45 -3.54 6.62 -14.92
N ALA A 46 -2.46 5.96 -15.35
CA ALA A 46 -1.97 4.75 -14.70
C ALA A 46 -1.44 5.07 -13.28
N MET A 47 -0.70 6.18 -13.15
CA MET A 47 -0.18 6.64 -11.87
C MET A 47 -1.30 7.07 -10.91
N ASP A 48 -2.29 7.82 -11.39
CA ASP A 48 -3.47 8.22 -10.60
C ASP A 48 -4.25 7.00 -10.10
N ALA A 49 -4.44 5.99 -10.96
CA ALA A 49 -5.09 4.74 -10.57
C ALA A 49 -4.31 3.99 -9.48
N LEU A 50 -2.98 3.95 -9.60
CA LEU A 50 -2.10 3.34 -8.59
C LEU A 50 -2.17 4.09 -7.25
N LEU A 51 -2.05 5.43 -7.28
CA LEU A 51 -2.13 6.28 -6.10
C LEU A 51 -3.50 6.16 -5.42
N GLY A 52 -4.59 6.08 -6.19
CA GLY A 52 -5.92 5.84 -5.67
C GLY A 52 -6.03 4.52 -4.90
N ILE A 53 -5.52 3.42 -5.47
CA ILE A 53 -5.52 2.11 -4.81
C ILE A 53 -4.66 2.13 -3.54
N LEU A 54 -3.49 2.78 -3.57
CA LEU A 54 -2.62 2.91 -2.41
C LEU A 54 -3.27 3.74 -1.30
N ALA A 55 -3.96 4.82 -1.65
CA ALA A 55 -4.70 5.64 -0.70
C ALA A 55 -5.81 4.83 -0.02
N GLU A 56 -6.63 4.09 -0.78
CA GLU A 56 -7.64 3.19 -0.23
C GLU A 56 -7.02 2.15 0.72
N LEU A 57 -5.87 1.61 0.34
CA LEU A 57 -5.18 0.59 1.09
C LEU A 57 -4.65 1.09 2.43
N LEU A 58 -4.07 2.29 2.42
CA LEU A 58 -3.59 2.99 3.62
C LEU A 58 -4.76 3.41 4.50
N ASN A 59 -5.85 3.91 3.91
CA ASN A 59 -7.08 4.29 4.62
C ASN A 59 -7.72 3.11 5.36
N ALA A 60 -7.67 1.91 4.78
CA ALA A 60 -8.13 0.70 5.46
C ALA A 60 -7.26 0.31 6.68
N ARG A 61 -6.07 0.91 6.83
CA ARG A 61 -5.05 0.57 7.83
C ARG A 61 -4.81 1.66 8.88
N THR A 62 -5.39 2.84 8.73
CA THR A 62 -5.35 3.92 9.72
C THR A 62 -6.69 4.03 10.47
N GLN A 63 -6.71 4.70 11.62
CA GLN A 63 -7.93 4.99 12.37
C GLN A 63 -8.12 6.50 12.48
N GLY A 64 -9.14 7.03 11.80
CA GLY A 64 -9.60 8.41 12.00
C GLY A 64 -9.01 9.45 11.05
N GLU A 65 -7.98 9.12 10.27
CA GLU A 65 -7.41 9.99 9.25
C GLU A 65 -7.56 9.38 7.86
N SER A 66 -7.78 10.20 6.83
CA SER A 66 -7.91 9.74 5.45
C SER A 66 -6.85 10.42 4.60
N VAL A 67 -6.12 9.63 3.83
CA VAL A 67 -5.16 10.10 2.83
C VAL A 67 -5.74 9.95 1.43
N GLY A 68 -5.38 10.86 0.52
CA GLY A 68 -5.76 10.84 -0.89
C GLY A 68 -4.52 10.86 -1.78
N ALA A 69 -4.71 10.75 -3.10
CA ALA A 69 -3.62 10.75 -4.07
C ALA A 69 -2.71 11.99 -3.94
N ASP A 70 -3.29 13.18 -3.82
CA ASP A 70 -2.53 14.43 -3.63
C ASP A 70 -1.65 14.38 -2.37
N TRP A 71 -2.21 13.91 -1.25
CA TRP A 71 -1.45 13.77 0.00
C TRP A 71 -0.28 12.79 -0.16
N LEU A 72 -0.48 11.68 -0.88
CA LEU A 72 0.58 10.72 -1.16
C LEU A 72 1.69 11.36 -1.98
N MET A 73 1.35 12.12 -3.03
CA MET A 73 2.34 12.82 -3.85
C MET A 73 3.13 13.89 -3.08
N GLU A 74 2.49 14.55 -2.11
CA GLU A 74 3.12 15.57 -1.27
C GLU A 74 4.02 14.98 -0.19
N ASN A 75 3.68 13.80 0.34
CA ASN A 75 4.33 13.22 1.52
C ASN A 75 5.24 12.03 1.22
N LEU A 76 5.13 11.43 0.04
CA LEU A 76 5.83 10.20 -0.33
C LEU A 76 6.53 10.34 -1.67
N THR A 77 7.75 9.81 -1.73
CA THR A 77 8.44 9.61 -2.99
C THR A 77 8.00 8.29 -3.63
N ALA A 78 8.28 8.11 -4.93
CA ALA A 78 8.02 6.84 -5.61
C ALA A 78 8.69 5.64 -4.91
N GLY A 79 9.90 5.83 -4.36
CA GLY A 79 10.61 4.80 -3.60
C GLY A 79 9.91 4.44 -2.28
N ASP A 80 9.28 5.40 -1.61
CA ASP A 80 8.52 5.14 -0.39
C ASP A 80 7.26 4.31 -0.70
N LEU A 81 6.57 4.61 -1.80
CA LEU A 81 5.39 3.85 -2.25
C LEU A 81 5.76 2.38 -2.52
N GLU A 82 6.84 2.14 -3.26
CA GLU A 82 7.35 0.79 -3.53
C GLU A 82 7.80 0.07 -2.24
N GLY A 83 8.45 0.79 -1.33
CA GLY A 83 8.88 0.30 -0.03
C GLY A 83 7.71 -0.13 0.85
N ILE A 84 6.64 0.68 0.91
CA ILE A 84 5.41 0.37 1.65
C ILE A 84 4.76 -0.89 1.07
N VAL A 85 4.61 -0.98 -0.24
CA VAL A 85 4.02 -2.18 -0.88
C VAL A 85 4.85 -3.42 -0.56
N SER A 86 6.16 -3.37 -0.76
CA SER A 86 7.09 -4.47 -0.43
C SER A 86 7.02 -4.87 1.05
N TYR A 87 6.90 -3.88 1.93
CA TYR A 87 6.71 -4.10 3.37
C TYR A 87 5.36 -4.75 3.68
N LEU A 88 4.29 -4.46 2.95
CA LEU A 88 3.00 -5.10 3.17
C LEU A 88 2.90 -6.48 2.51
N ARG A 89 3.67 -6.74 1.44
CA ARG A 89 3.79 -8.07 0.78
C ARG A 89 4.50 -9.11 1.63
N GLY A 90 5.30 -8.65 2.58
CA GLY A 90 6.17 -9.55 3.32
C GLY A 90 7.59 -9.63 2.77
N GLU A 91 7.92 -8.90 1.70
CA GLU A 91 9.19 -9.01 0.96
C GLU A 91 10.38 -8.41 1.72
N ALA A 92 10.12 -7.49 2.65
CA ALA A 92 11.12 -7.03 3.60
C ALA A 92 11.45 -8.14 4.63
N THR A 93 12.37 -9.03 4.27
CA THR A 93 13.30 -9.73 5.17
C THR A 93 14.51 -10.24 4.37
N ALA A 94 15.63 -9.53 4.47
CA ALA A 94 16.99 -10.11 4.46
C ALA A 94 17.96 -9.05 5.03
N ASP A 95 18.40 -9.30 6.26
CA ASP A 95 19.49 -8.67 7.04
C ASP A 95 19.72 -7.14 6.98
#